data_AF-A0A6N7AJQ9-F1
#
_entry.id   AF-A0A6N7AJQ9-F1
#
_cell.length_a   1.000
_cell.length_b   1.000
_cell.length_c   1.000
_cell.angle_alpha   90.00
_cell.angle_beta   90.00
_cell.angle_gamma   90.00
#
_symmetry.space_group_name_H-M   'P 1'
#
loop_
_entity.id
_entity.type
_entity.pdbx_description
1 polymer ?
#
loop_
_entity_poly.entity_id
_entity_poly.type
_entity_poly.pdbx_seq_one_letter_code
_entity_poly.pdbx_strand_id
1 'polypeptide(L)'
;MVRDDPSGTSVWAELDRLINRSWPHRRAVHDLPVAAVAIDSGGHHTTSVYTFTTPRLARKVYAIKGRGGPGLAPWPQRVSKGSGALAHPVFVIGVDGLKDALAARLRLAEGPGRWHFPKDRDTQWFEHLTSETRFKRDHPYKAWAPRTSSVRCEVWDTTVYALAALHSLYVSGLRLPPRRSRAFP
;
A
#
# COMPACT_ATOMS: atom_id res chain seq x y z
N MET A 1 10.81 -4.28 1.06
CA MET A 1 10.07 -4.56 2.31
C MET A 1 11.13 -4.71 3.38
N VAL A 2 11.11 -3.85 4.40
CA VAL A 2 11.97 -4.04 5.58
C VAL A 2 11.40 -5.23 6.33
N ARG A 3 12.20 -6.28 6.57
CA ARG A 3 11.78 -7.50 7.25
C ARG A 3 12.48 -7.56 8.61
N ASP A 4 12.14 -6.64 9.51
CA ASP A 4 12.65 -6.61 10.87
C ASP A 4 11.54 -6.22 11.86
N ASP A 5 11.79 -6.44 13.15
CA ASP A 5 10.87 -6.11 14.24
C ASP A 5 10.66 -4.58 14.35
N PRO A 6 9.45 -4.05 14.13
CA PRO A 6 9.16 -2.62 14.21
C PRO A 6 9.34 -2.00 15.61
N SER A 7 9.65 -2.80 16.64
CA SER A 7 10.00 -2.32 17.98
C SER A 7 11.41 -1.69 18.06
N GLY A 8 12.33 -2.05 17.15
CA GLY A 8 13.71 -1.56 17.16
C GLY A 8 13.86 -0.14 16.59
N THR A 9 14.61 0.73 17.27
CA THR A 9 14.97 2.07 16.75
C THR A 9 15.70 1.99 15.40
N SER A 10 16.40 0.87 15.13
CA SER A 10 17.08 0.60 13.86
C SER A 10 16.14 0.52 12.66
N VAL A 11 14.94 -0.06 12.84
CA VAL A 11 13.97 -0.29 11.75
C VAL A 11 13.37 1.01 11.25
N TRP A 12 13.03 1.93 12.15
CA TRP A 12 12.51 3.25 11.77
C TRP A 12 13.57 4.10 11.07
N ALA A 13 14.83 4.03 11.51
CA ALA A 13 15.95 4.71 10.86
C ALA A 13 16.27 4.12 9.48
N GLU A 14 16.16 2.81 9.31
CA GLU A 14 16.29 2.16 7.99
C GLU A 14 15.13 2.54 7.07
N LEU A 15 13.90 2.49 7.58
CA LEU A 15 12.72 2.91 6.82
C LEU A 15 12.85 4.37 6.37
N ASP A 16 13.29 5.27 7.25
CA ASP A 16 13.51 6.67 6.88
C ASP A 16 14.56 6.80 5.77
N ARG A 17 15.68 6.06 5.87
CA ARG A 17 16.70 5.99 4.80
C ARG A 17 16.11 5.49 3.48
N LEU A 18 15.25 4.47 3.49
CA LEU A 18 14.58 3.95 2.30
C LEU A 18 13.59 4.95 1.69
N ILE A 19 12.83 5.66 2.53
CA ILE A 19 11.88 6.70 2.08
C ILE A 19 12.63 7.90 1.49
N ASN A 20 13.81 8.24 2.03
CA ASN A 20 14.67 9.32 1.53
C ASN A 20 15.47 8.94 0.27
N ARG A 21 15.46 7.67 -0.13
CA ARG A 21 16.22 7.19 -1.28
C ARG A 21 15.54 7.58 -2.60
N SER A 22 16.37 8.00 -3.56
CA SER A 22 16.00 8.10 -4.97
C SER A 22 16.49 6.88 -5.75
N TRP A 23 15.72 6.47 -6.76
CA TRP A 23 16.00 5.29 -7.57
C TRP A 23 16.41 5.68 -8.99
N PRO A 24 17.58 5.25 -9.48
CA PRO A 24 18.05 5.63 -10.79
C PRO A 24 17.16 5.04 -11.88
N HIS A 25 16.80 5.88 -12.86
CA HIS A 25 16.01 5.43 -13.99
C HIS A 25 16.91 5.02 -15.16
N ARG A 26 16.71 3.81 -15.69
CA ARG A 26 17.54 3.23 -16.77
C ARG A 26 17.62 4.06 -18.06
N ARG A 27 16.68 4.98 -18.27
CA ARG A 27 16.63 5.85 -19.47
C ARG A 27 17.26 7.24 -19.28
N ALA A 28 18.17 7.41 -18.32
CA ALA A 28 18.86 8.68 -18.05
C ALA A 28 17.89 9.89 -17.89
N VAL A 29 16.73 9.65 -17.27
CA VAL A 29 15.87 10.72 -16.74
C VAL A 29 16.19 10.91 -15.27
N HIS A 30 15.68 11.98 -14.66
CA HIS A 30 15.85 12.23 -13.23
C HIS A 30 15.53 11.00 -12.37
N ASP A 31 16.34 10.80 -11.34
CA ASP A 31 16.11 9.74 -10.36
C ASP A 31 14.71 9.85 -9.77
N LEU A 32 14.09 8.70 -9.52
CA LEU A 32 12.72 8.60 -9.04
C LEU A 32 12.70 8.61 -7.51
N PRO A 33 12.21 9.68 -6.85
CA PRO A 33 12.03 9.68 -5.41
C PRO A 33 10.80 8.87 -5.00
N VAL A 34 10.71 8.50 -3.72
CA VAL A 34 9.48 7.99 -3.13
C VAL A 34 8.48 9.14 -2.96
N ALA A 35 7.40 9.13 -3.74
CA ALA A 35 6.46 10.25 -3.81
C ALA A 35 5.39 10.26 -2.69
N ALA A 36 5.06 9.09 -2.15
CA ALA A 36 4.14 8.92 -1.02
C ALA A 36 4.36 7.55 -0.37
N VAL A 37 4.03 7.44 0.92
CA VAL A 37 4.19 6.22 1.71
C VAL A 37 2.96 6.03 2.60
N ALA A 38 2.43 4.81 2.64
CA ALA A 38 1.38 4.41 3.57
C ALA A 38 1.95 3.36 4.53
N ILE A 39 1.83 3.62 5.83
CA ILE A 39 2.30 2.73 6.91
C ILE A 39 1.09 2.30 7.73
N ASP A 40 0.86 0.99 7.83
CA ASP A 40 -0.27 0.43 8.57
C ASP A 40 -0.10 0.62 10.08
N SER A 41 -1.07 1.28 10.69
CA SER A 41 -1.12 1.51 12.13
C SER A 41 -1.98 0.48 12.87
N GLY A 42 -2.57 -0.50 12.16
CA GLY A 42 -3.47 -1.51 12.72
C GLY A 42 -2.80 -2.63 13.53
N GLY A 43 -1.47 -2.72 13.52
CA GLY A 43 -0.69 -3.73 14.26
C GLY A 43 -0.27 -3.32 15.67
N HIS A 44 0.64 -4.10 16.28
CA HIS A 44 1.10 -3.93 17.67
C HIS A 44 1.91 -2.65 17.96
N HIS A 45 2.20 -1.83 16.95
CA HIS A 45 3.11 -0.67 17.05
C HIS A 45 2.45 0.66 16.63
N THR A 46 1.13 0.79 16.86
CA THR A 46 0.32 1.95 16.48
C THR A 46 0.94 3.30 16.89
N THR A 47 1.40 3.43 18.15
CA THR A 47 2.01 4.67 18.64
C THR A 47 3.30 5.02 17.89
N SER A 48 4.17 4.04 17.65
CA SER A 48 5.43 4.24 16.91
C SER A 48 5.18 4.70 15.48
N VAL A 49 4.18 4.10 14.80
CA VAL A 49 3.74 4.53 13.47
C VAL A 49 3.32 6.00 13.51
N TYR A 50 2.49 6.39 14.47
CA TYR A 50 2.00 7.77 14.58
C TYR A 50 3.13 8.78 14.85
N THR A 51 4.04 8.46 15.78
CA THR A 51 5.22 9.28 16.08
C THR A 51 6.12 9.42 14.86
N PHE A 52 6.27 8.36 14.05
CA PHE A 52 7.08 8.41 12.83
C PHE A 52 6.44 9.25 11.72
N THR A 53 5.14 9.06 11.45
CA THR A 53 4.45 9.65 10.29
C THR A 53 4.06 11.10 10.51
N THR A 54 3.66 11.49 11.72
CA THR A 54 3.13 12.84 12.02
C THR A 54 4.08 13.97 11.61
N PRO A 55 5.37 13.98 12.01
CA PRO A 55 6.30 15.02 11.57
C PRO A 55 6.62 14.96 10.07
N ARG A 56 6.27 13.87 9.39
CA ARG A 56 6.56 13.62 7.96
C ARG A 56 5.34 13.79 7.06
N LEU A 57 4.22 14.29 7.58
CA LEU A 57 2.98 14.42 6.82
C LEU A 57 3.15 15.30 5.56
N ALA A 58 3.91 16.39 5.66
CA ALA A 58 4.20 17.28 4.52
C ALA A 58 4.91 16.56 3.36
N ARG A 59 5.64 15.48 3.68
CA ARG A 59 6.32 14.61 2.71
C ARG A 59 5.46 13.43 2.25
N LYS A 60 4.17 13.43 2.58
CA LYS A 60 3.20 12.40 2.18
C LYS A 60 3.54 11.01 2.73
N VAL A 61 4.05 10.97 3.97
CA VAL A 61 4.25 9.74 4.75
C VAL A 61 3.09 9.63 5.74
N TYR A 62 2.22 8.65 5.54
CA TYR A 62 0.92 8.58 6.19
C TYR A 62 0.79 7.36 7.11
N ALA A 63 0.21 7.57 8.29
CA ALA A 63 -0.38 6.48 9.06
C ALA A 63 -1.76 6.15 8.47
N ILE A 64 -1.97 4.89 8.12
CA ILE A 64 -3.22 4.41 7.53
C ILE A 64 -3.86 3.33 8.40
N LYS A 65 -5.17 3.16 8.23
CA LYS A 65 -5.92 2.00 8.71
C LYS A 65 -6.76 1.45 7.57
N GLY A 66 -6.51 0.21 7.16
CA GLY A 66 -7.35 -0.49 6.19
C GLY A 66 -8.74 -0.79 6.73
N ARG A 67 -9.78 -0.57 5.93
CA ARG A 67 -11.16 -0.94 6.26
C ARG A 67 -11.85 -1.54 5.03
N GLY A 68 -12.38 -2.75 5.20
CA GLY A 68 -13.26 -3.39 4.21
C GLY A 68 -14.71 -2.93 4.38
N GLY A 69 -15.51 -3.14 3.35
CA GLY A 69 -16.93 -2.81 3.32
C GLY A 69 -17.31 -1.83 2.20
N PRO A 70 -18.61 -1.80 1.83
CA PRO A 70 -19.10 -0.98 0.74
C PRO A 70 -18.98 0.52 1.03
N GLY A 71 -18.81 1.32 -0.02
CA GLY A 71 -18.83 2.79 0.05
C GLY A 71 -17.54 3.44 0.58
N LEU A 72 -16.49 2.67 0.87
CA LEU A 72 -15.20 3.22 1.31
C LEU A 72 -14.31 3.58 0.13
N ALA A 73 -13.84 4.83 0.11
CA ALA A 73 -12.94 5.32 -0.94
C ALA A 73 -11.51 4.77 -0.76
N PRO A 74 -10.77 4.54 -1.87
CA PRO A 74 -9.35 4.15 -1.82
C PRO A 74 -8.46 5.10 -1.01
N TRP A 75 -8.83 6.38 -0.96
CA TRP A 75 -8.21 7.39 -0.11
C TRP A 75 -9.30 8.31 0.46
N PRO A 76 -9.26 8.64 1.76
CA PRO A 76 -10.33 9.41 2.39
C PRO A 76 -10.27 10.89 1.98
N GLN A 77 -11.44 11.53 1.92
CA GLN A 77 -11.56 12.98 1.71
C GLN A 77 -11.31 13.78 3.00
N ARG A 78 -11.50 13.15 4.17
CA ARG A 78 -11.27 13.75 5.48
C ARG A 78 -10.35 12.86 6.29
N VAL A 79 -9.38 13.48 6.95
CA VAL A 79 -8.44 12.80 7.84
C VAL A 79 -9.07 12.67 9.21
N SER A 80 -9.01 11.47 9.80
CA SER A 80 -9.39 11.28 11.20
C SER A 80 -8.25 11.77 12.08
N LYS A 81 -8.57 12.52 13.14
CA LYS A 81 -7.61 12.89 14.19
C LYS A 81 -8.18 12.38 15.52
N GLY A 82 -7.33 11.78 16.34
CA GLY A 82 -7.70 11.51 17.73
C GLY A 82 -7.83 12.81 18.53
N SER A 83 -8.22 12.70 19.80
CA SER A 83 -8.29 13.82 20.74
C SER A 83 -7.08 13.86 21.68
N GLY A 84 -6.74 15.05 22.17
CA GLY A 84 -5.67 15.26 23.17
C GLY A 84 -4.29 14.81 22.68
N ALA A 85 -3.57 14.06 23.51
CA ALA A 85 -2.25 13.51 23.20
C ALA A 85 -2.23 12.53 22.00
N LEU A 86 -3.40 12.10 21.51
CA LEU A 86 -3.58 11.21 20.36
C LEU A 86 -4.03 11.95 19.09
N ALA A 87 -3.78 13.26 18.99
CA ALA A 87 -4.14 14.10 17.83
C ALA A 87 -3.36 13.78 16.52
N HIS A 88 -2.85 12.57 16.38
CA HIS A 88 -2.15 12.10 15.20
C HIS A 88 -3.14 11.88 14.04
N PRO A 89 -2.79 12.30 12.82
CA PRO A 89 -3.62 12.10 11.63
C PRO A 89 -3.57 10.63 11.19
N VAL A 90 -4.75 10.01 11.07
CA VAL A 90 -4.92 8.63 10.59
C VAL A 90 -5.86 8.60 9.40
N PHE A 91 -5.40 7.96 8.33
CA PHE A 91 -6.12 7.88 7.06
C PHE A 91 -6.81 6.51 6.95
N VAL A 92 -8.13 6.49 7.08
CA VAL A 92 -8.92 5.26 6.91
C VAL A 92 -9.13 5.01 5.42
N ILE A 93 -8.56 3.93 4.90
CA ILE A 93 -8.58 3.60 3.47
C ILE A 93 -9.51 2.42 3.19
N GLY A 94 -10.32 2.54 2.14
CA GLY A 94 -11.14 1.45 1.62
C GLY A 94 -10.31 0.45 0.84
N VAL A 95 -10.20 -0.80 1.34
CA VAL A 95 -9.29 -1.80 0.74
C VAL A 95 -9.94 -2.66 -0.34
N ASP A 96 -11.26 -2.82 -0.34
CA ASP A 96 -11.93 -3.78 -1.24
C ASP A 96 -11.75 -3.44 -2.72
N GLY A 97 -11.98 -2.18 -3.10
CA GLY A 97 -11.80 -1.73 -4.49
C GLY A 97 -10.33 -1.75 -4.95
N LEU A 98 -9.40 -1.53 -4.02
CA LEU A 98 -7.96 -1.63 -4.28
C LEU A 98 -7.56 -3.08 -4.55
N LYS A 99 -8.01 -4.01 -3.70
CA LYS A 99 -7.80 -5.45 -3.85
C LYS A 99 -8.42 -5.97 -5.15
N ASP A 100 -9.61 -5.50 -5.50
CA ASP A 100 -10.27 -5.83 -6.77
C ASP A 100 -9.44 -5.41 -7.99
N ALA A 101 -8.96 -4.16 -8.00
CA ALA A 101 -8.14 -3.65 -9.08
C ALA A 101 -6.80 -4.40 -9.21
N LEU A 102 -6.17 -4.72 -8.09
CA LEU A 102 -4.91 -5.48 -8.05
C LEU A 102 -5.10 -6.92 -8.50
N ALA A 103 -6.15 -7.59 -8.03
CA ALA A 103 -6.47 -8.97 -8.41
C ALA A 103 -6.85 -9.09 -9.89
N ALA A 104 -7.60 -8.12 -10.43
CA ALA A 104 -7.89 -8.07 -11.86
C ALA A 104 -6.60 -7.94 -12.69
N ARG A 105 -5.66 -7.09 -12.25
CA ARG A 105 -4.35 -6.94 -12.90
C ARG A 105 -3.47 -8.18 -12.79
N LEU A 106 -3.55 -8.90 -11.68
CA LEU A 106 -2.74 -10.09 -11.43
C LEU A 106 -3.09 -11.24 -12.39
N ARG A 107 -4.32 -11.26 -12.91
CA ARG A 107 -4.80 -12.22 -13.92
C ARG A 107 -4.35 -11.90 -15.35
N LEU A 108 -3.77 -10.73 -15.59
CA LEU A 108 -3.31 -10.35 -16.93
C LEU A 108 -1.98 -11.05 -17.24
N ALA A 109 -1.98 -11.92 -18.25
CA ALA A 109 -0.76 -12.54 -18.76
C ALA A 109 0.13 -11.54 -19.51
N GLU A 110 -0.49 -10.63 -20.27
CA GLU A 110 0.20 -9.67 -21.11
C GLU A 110 -0.50 -8.30 -21.15
N GLY A 111 0.17 -7.32 -21.77
CA GLY A 111 -0.38 -5.99 -21.99
C GLY A 111 -0.33 -5.01 -20.81
N PRO A 112 -0.91 -3.80 -20.98
CA PRO A 112 -0.80 -2.72 -20.01
C PRO A 112 -1.46 -3.02 -18.66
N GLY A 113 -0.67 -2.91 -17.60
CA GLY A 113 -1.16 -3.12 -16.23
C GLY A 113 -1.01 -4.55 -15.72
N ARG A 114 -0.42 -5.46 -16.52
CA ARG A 114 0.09 -6.72 -15.98
C ARG A 114 1.15 -6.49 -14.92
N TRP A 115 1.37 -7.49 -14.09
CA TRP A 115 2.40 -7.45 -13.07
C TRP A 115 3.77 -7.81 -13.65
N HIS A 116 4.79 -7.20 -13.09
CA HIS A 116 6.18 -7.56 -13.35
C HIS A 116 6.80 -7.96 -12.01
N PHE A 117 7.41 -9.15 -11.98
CA PHE A 117 8.01 -9.68 -10.77
C PHE A 117 9.54 -9.68 -10.89
N PRO A 118 10.26 -9.26 -9.85
CA PRO A 118 11.70 -9.50 -9.75
C PRO A 118 12.00 -11.00 -9.81
N LYS A 119 13.14 -11.38 -10.41
CA LYS A 119 13.54 -12.78 -10.59
C LYS A 119 13.92 -13.49 -9.28
N ASP A 120 14.20 -12.72 -8.22
CA ASP A 120 14.67 -13.17 -6.90
C ASP A 120 13.53 -13.41 -5.90
N ARG A 121 12.28 -13.56 -6.36
CA ARG A 121 11.12 -13.85 -5.48
C ARG A 121 10.90 -15.35 -5.40
N ASP A 122 10.81 -15.86 -4.19
CA ASP A 122 10.55 -17.27 -3.88
C ASP A 122 9.05 -17.58 -3.82
N THR A 123 8.73 -18.87 -3.72
CA THR A 123 7.34 -19.36 -3.63
C THR A 123 6.60 -18.75 -2.45
N GLN A 124 7.26 -18.62 -1.28
CA GLN A 124 6.66 -18.04 -0.08
C GLN A 124 6.18 -16.60 -0.33
N TRP A 125 6.96 -15.80 -1.06
CA TRP A 125 6.56 -14.44 -1.42
C TRP A 125 5.27 -14.43 -2.26
N PHE A 126 5.13 -15.36 -3.22
CA PHE A 126 3.92 -15.49 -4.03
C PHE A 126 2.73 -16.03 -3.23
N GLU A 127 2.96 -16.90 -2.25
CA GLU A 127 1.92 -17.36 -1.32
C GLU A 127 1.36 -16.20 -0.51
N HIS A 128 2.22 -15.31 0.01
CA HIS A 128 1.79 -14.10 0.71
C HIS A 128 1.11 -13.10 -0.23
N LEU A 129 1.55 -12.99 -1.50
CA LEU A 129 0.91 -12.12 -2.49
C LEU A 129 -0.51 -12.58 -2.82
N THR A 130 -0.73 -13.90 -2.83
CA THR A 130 -2.02 -14.54 -3.18
C THR A 130 -2.76 -15.05 -1.93
N SER A 131 -2.47 -14.48 -0.77
CA SER A 131 -2.93 -14.95 0.53
C SER A 131 -4.45 -14.85 0.71
N GLU A 132 -5.10 -13.91 0.02
CA GLU A 132 -6.54 -13.67 0.12
C GLU A 132 -7.29 -14.06 -1.15
N THR A 133 -8.56 -14.40 -0.97
CA THR A 133 -9.51 -14.54 -2.07
C THR A 133 -10.84 -13.89 -1.72
N ARG A 134 -11.64 -13.64 -2.75
CA ARG A 134 -12.94 -13.02 -2.59
C ARG A 134 -13.97 -14.11 -2.29
N PHE A 135 -14.39 -14.21 -1.04
CA PHE A 135 -15.41 -15.15 -0.63
C PHE A 135 -16.80 -14.52 -0.69
N LYS A 136 -17.80 -15.33 -1.00
CA LYS A 136 -19.21 -14.96 -0.84
C LYS A 136 -19.56 -15.21 0.62
N ARG A 137 -19.46 -14.18 1.46
CA ARG A 137 -20.12 -14.22 2.77
C ARG A 137 -21.62 -14.07 2.51
N ASP A 138 -22.46 -14.63 3.39
CA ASP A 138 -23.93 -14.62 3.24
C ASP A 138 -24.43 -13.30 2.66
N HIS A 139 -25.31 -13.41 1.66
CA HIS A 139 -25.70 -12.31 0.77
C HIS A 139 -25.98 -10.99 1.51
N PRO A 140 -25.65 -9.83 0.89
CA PRO A 140 -25.34 -9.65 -0.53
C PRO A 140 -23.87 -9.30 -0.86
N TYR A 141 -22.91 -9.36 0.07
CA TYR A 141 -21.57 -8.80 -0.15
C TYR A 141 -20.44 -9.85 -0.22
N LYS A 142 -19.67 -9.80 -1.30
CA LYS A 142 -18.41 -10.55 -1.43
C LYS A 142 -17.29 -9.79 -0.73
N ALA A 143 -16.71 -10.38 0.31
CA ALA A 143 -15.61 -9.81 1.08
C ALA A 143 -14.28 -10.48 0.73
N TRP A 144 -13.19 -9.72 0.83
CA TRP A 144 -11.84 -10.26 0.82
C TRP A 144 -11.56 -10.93 2.16
N ALA A 145 -11.10 -12.18 2.13
CA ALA A 145 -10.65 -12.88 3.31
C ALA A 145 -9.43 -13.77 3.02
N PRO A 146 -8.58 -14.00 4.03
CA PRO A 146 -7.48 -14.96 3.93
C PRO A 146 -7.98 -16.33 3.48
N ARG A 147 -7.18 -17.02 2.64
CA ARG A 147 -7.49 -18.38 2.17
C ARG A 147 -7.49 -19.40 3.31
N THR A 148 -6.64 -19.18 4.31
CA THR A 148 -6.58 -19.96 5.54
C THR A 148 -6.42 -19.01 6.73
N SER A 149 -6.71 -19.47 7.94
CA SER A 149 -6.56 -18.65 9.15
C SER A 149 -5.10 -18.32 9.50
N SER A 150 -4.14 -19.08 8.98
CA SER A 150 -2.71 -18.96 9.30
C SER A 150 -1.85 -18.36 8.18
N VAL A 151 -2.43 -18.08 7.01
CA VAL A 151 -1.65 -17.52 5.89
C VAL A 151 -1.23 -16.09 6.20
N ARG A 152 0.06 -15.83 6.04
CA ARG A 152 0.62 -14.49 6.12
C ARG A 152 0.25 -13.70 4.87
N CYS A 153 -0.10 -12.42 5.04
CA CYS A 153 -0.65 -11.58 3.99
C CYS A 153 0.12 -10.27 3.77
N GLU A 154 1.30 -10.11 4.37
CA GLU A 154 1.98 -8.81 4.42
C GLU A 154 2.37 -8.31 3.02
N VAL A 155 2.72 -9.22 2.10
CA VAL A 155 3.04 -8.86 0.69
C VAL A 155 1.80 -8.31 -0.01
N TRP A 156 0.65 -8.97 0.16
CA TRP A 156 -0.61 -8.51 -0.41
C TRP A 156 -1.03 -7.16 0.15
N ASP A 157 -1.05 -7.01 1.47
CA ASP A 157 -1.46 -5.77 2.13
C ASP A 157 -0.48 -4.61 1.83
N THR A 158 0.83 -4.87 1.83
CA THR A 158 1.82 -3.86 1.41
C THR A 158 1.56 -3.37 -0.02
N THR A 159 1.16 -4.27 -0.92
CA THR A 159 0.86 -3.91 -2.30
C THR A 159 -0.44 -3.11 -2.42
N VAL A 160 -1.46 -3.48 -1.65
CA VAL A 160 -2.71 -2.72 -1.52
C VAL A 160 -2.43 -1.31 -1.01
N TYR A 161 -1.60 -1.17 0.02
CA TYR A 161 -1.26 0.12 0.62
C TYR A 161 -0.36 0.98 -0.26
N ALA A 162 0.52 0.37 -1.06
CA ALA A 162 1.26 1.09 -2.09
C ALA A 162 0.31 1.69 -3.14
N LEU A 163 -0.73 0.96 -3.55
CA LEU A 163 -1.77 1.51 -4.44
C LEU A 163 -2.59 2.60 -3.74
N ALA A 164 -2.93 2.44 -2.46
CA ALA A 164 -3.60 3.48 -1.68
C ALA A 164 -2.76 4.78 -1.62
N ALA A 165 -1.45 4.66 -1.39
CA ALA A 165 -0.54 5.81 -1.40
C ALA A 165 -0.53 6.52 -2.76
N LEU A 166 -0.61 5.79 -3.88
CA LEU A 166 -0.80 6.40 -5.20
C LEU A 166 -2.14 7.14 -5.31
N HIS A 167 -3.23 6.61 -4.74
CA HIS A 167 -4.51 7.33 -4.69
C HIS A 167 -4.44 8.63 -3.86
N SER A 168 -3.61 8.70 -2.82
CA SER A 168 -3.35 9.96 -2.10
C SER A 168 -2.81 11.06 -3.02
N LEU A 169 -1.96 10.68 -3.99
CA LEU A 169 -1.39 11.61 -4.96
C LEU A 169 -2.44 12.10 -5.95
N TYR A 170 -3.37 11.24 -6.39
CA TYR A 170 -4.46 11.65 -7.27
C TYR A 170 -5.40 12.66 -6.62
N VAL A 171 -5.72 12.43 -5.34
CA VAL A 171 -6.51 13.40 -4.54
C VAL A 171 -5.73 14.70 -4.37
N SER A 172 -4.40 14.63 -4.23
CA SER A 172 -3.51 15.80 -4.18
C SER A 172 -3.25 16.47 -5.54
N GLY A 173 -3.94 16.05 -6.61
CA GLY A 173 -3.86 16.68 -7.93
C GLY A 173 -2.95 16.00 -8.95
N LEU A 174 -2.27 14.89 -8.62
CA LEU A 174 -1.50 14.13 -9.60
C LEU A 174 -2.43 13.66 -10.74
N ARG A 175 -1.98 13.87 -11.98
CA ARG A 175 -2.62 13.36 -13.19
C ARG A 175 -1.58 12.55 -13.95
N LEU A 176 -1.83 11.25 -14.10
CA LEU A 176 -1.00 10.45 -14.99
C LEU A 176 -1.43 10.72 -16.44
N PRO A 177 -0.49 10.80 -17.38
CA PRO A 177 -0.83 10.85 -18.78
C PRO A 177 -1.64 9.59 -19.18
N PRO A 178 -2.51 9.68 -20.20
CA PRO A 178 -3.25 8.52 -20.67
C PRO A 178 -2.29 7.38 -21.01
N ARG A 179 -2.70 6.14 -20.70
CA ARG A 179 -1.90 4.94 -20.96
C ARG A 179 -1.59 4.87 -22.46
N ARG A 180 -0.33 5.10 -22.83
CA ARG A 180 0.15 4.82 -24.18
C ARG A 180 0.19 3.31 -24.37
N SER A 181 -0.54 2.79 -25.35
CA SER A 181 -0.39 1.43 -25.87
C SER A 181 0.95 1.31 -26.58
N ARG A 182 2.04 1.15 -25.82
CA ARG A 182 3.33 0.78 -26.42
C ARG A 182 3.36 -0.72 -26.59
N ALA A 183 3.18 -1.18 -27.83
CA ALA A 183 3.81 -2.42 -28.26
C ALA A 183 5.32 -2.27 -27.99
N PHE A 184 5.88 -3.16 -27.18
CA PHE A 184 7.32 -3.25 -27.06
C PHE A 184 7.84 -3.90 -28.35
N PRO A 185 8.87 -3.34 -29.01
CA PRO A 185 9.55 -4.03 -30.10
C PRO A 185 10.26 -5.28 -29.60
#